data_AF-G3IGF5-F1
#
_entry.id   AF-G3IGF5-F1
#
_cell.length_a   1.000
_cell.length_b   1.000
_cell.length_c   1.000
_cell.angle_alpha   90.00
_cell.angle_beta   90.00
_cell.angle_gamma   90.00
#
_symmetry.space_group_name_H-M   'P 1'
#
loop_
_entity.id
_entity.type
_entity.pdbx_description
1 polymer ?
#
loop_
_entity_poly.entity_id
_entity_poly.type
_entity_poly.pdbx_seq_one_letter_code
_entity_poly.pdbx_strand_id
1 'polypeptide(L)'
;MAAYTGHHYPGPGNHFWKCLFMSGLSEVQLNHMDDYTLPGKYGIGFTNMVERTTPGSKDLSSKEFREGGRILVQKLQKYQPKIAAFNGKCIYEIFSKEVFGVKVKNLEFGLQPHKIPDTETLCYVMPSSSARCAQFPRAQDKVHYYIKLKDLRDQLKGTERNTDVQEVQYTFDLQLAQEDAKKMVVKEEEYDPGYEAAFGGAYSENRCQTEP
;
A
#
# COMPACT_ATOMS: atom_id res chain seq x y z
N MET A 1 12.18 -0.33 9.49
CA MET A 1 11.07 0.61 9.78
C MET A 1 9.82 -0.09 10.29
N ALA A 2 9.09 -0.89 9.49
CA ALA A 2 7.88 -1.61 9.97
C ALA A 2 8.12 -2.44 11.24
N ALA A 3 9.13 -3.31 11.24
CA ALA A 3 9.45 -4.14 12.40
C ALA A 3 10.01 -3.39 13.62
N TYR A 4 10.56 -2.20 13.40
CA TYR A 4 11.11 -1.38 14.48
C TYR A 4 10.00 -0.60 15.20
N THR A 5 8.97 -0.18 14.46
CA THR A 5 7.82 0.54 14.99
C THR A 5 6.71 -0.38 15.48
N GLY A 6 6.68 -1.64 15.04
CA GLY A 6 5.59 -2.57 15.35
C GLY A 6 4.31 -2.31 14.54
N HIS A 7 4.36 -1.40 13.57
CA HIS A 7 3.20 -0.96 12.79
C HIS A 7 3.35 -1.25 11.29
N HIS A 8 2.21 -1.34 10.61
CA HIS A 8 2.16 -1.57 9.16
C HIS A 8 2.40 -0.28 8.36
N TYR A 9 3.31 -0.37 7.38
CA TYR A 9 3.63 0.71 6.44
C TYR A 9 4.02 2.08 7.06
N PRO A 10 4.96 2.15 8.03
CA PRO A 10 5.29 3.38 8.75
C PRO A 10 6.23 4.35 8.02
N GLY A 11 6.83 3.91 6.91
CA GLY A 11 7.86 4.71 6.24
C GLY A 11 7.24 5.92 5.52
N PRO A 12 7.86 7.12 5.61
CA PRO A 12 7.37 8.31 4.90
C PRO A 12 7.34 8.08 3.38
N GLY A 13 8.32 7.34 2.85
CA GLY A 13 8.33 6.88 1.46
C GLY A 13 7.39 5.70 1.15
N ASN A 14 6.40 5.37 1.99
CA ASN A 14 5.40 4.36 1.67
C ASN A 14 4.06 5.03 1.33
N HIS A 15 3.52 4.71 0.16
CA HIS A 15 2.31 5.36 -0.34
C HIS A 15 1.02 4.75 0.21
N PHE A 16 1.06 3.67 1.00
CA PHE A 16 -0.14 2.92 1.42
C PHE A 16 -1.18 3.82 2.07
N TRP A 17 -0.81 4.54 3.13
CA TRP A 17 -1.73 5.39 3.89
C TRP A 17 -2.26 6.58 3.08
N LYS A 18 -1.42 7.15 2.20
CA LYS A 18 -1.81 8.22 1.28
C LYS A 18 -2.79 7.71 0.22
N CYS A 19 -2.53 6.55 -0.40
CA CYS A 19 -3.43 5.92 -1.36
C CYS A 19 -4.75 5.47 -0.71
N LEU A 20 -4.72 5.01 0.55
CA LEU A 20 -5.91 4.61 1.30
C LEU A 20 -6.88 5.79 1.45
N PHE A 21 -6.35 6.96 1.80
CA PHE A 21 -7.14 8.19 1.90
C PHE A 21 -7.57 8.72 0.52
N MET A 22 -6.65 8.87 -0.43
CA MET A 22 -6.95 9.45 -1.75
C MET A 22 -7.98 8.65 -2.56
N SER A 23 -8.09 7.34 -2.32
CA SER A 23 -9.11 6.48 -2.97
C SER A 23 -10.49 6.54 -2.30
N GLY A 24 -10.58 7.15 -1.11
CA GLY A 24 -11.74 7.09 -0.24
C GLY A 24 -11.96 5.71 0.40
N LEU A 25 -10.91 4.89 0.51
CA LEU A 25 -10.94 3.66 1.31
C LEU A 25 -10.98 3.97 2.81
N SER A 26 -10.39 5.10 3.22
CA SER A 26 -10.56 5.74 4.52
C SER A 26 -11.19 7.12 4.38
N GLU A 27 -11.96 7.54 5.39
CA GLU A 27 -12.67 8.84 5.40
C GLU A 27 -11.73 10.02 5.66
N VAL A 28 -10.63 9.77 6.39
CA VAL A 28 -9.60 10.76 6.75
C VAL A 28 -8.21 10.22 6.42
N GLN A 29 -7.22 11.12 6.40
CA GLN A 29 -5.82 10.74 6.27
C GLN A 29 -5.36 10.06 7.57
N LEU A 30 -5.12 8.75 7.48
CA LEU A 30 -4.58 7.93 8.57
C LEU A 30 -3.06 7.80 8.45
N ASN A 31 -2.44 7.24 9.48
CA ASN A 31 -1.04 6.85 9.49
C ASN A 31 -0.86 5.45 10.09
N HIS A 32 0.39 5.00 10.22
CA HIS A 32 0.71 3.64 10.67
C HIS A 32 0.26 3.33 12.09
N MET A 33 0.14 4.34 12.95
CA MET A 33 -0.38 4.17 14.31
C MET A 33 -1.87 3.80 14.32
N ASP A 34 -2.59 3.99 13.22
CA ASP A 34 -4.02 3.69 13.12
C ASP A 34 -4.32 2.25 12.67
N ASP A 35 -3.29 1.45 12.37
CA ASP A 35 -3.41 0.12 11.74
C ASP A 35 -4.31 -0.85 12.51
N TYR A 36 -4.25 -0.85 13.84
CA TYR A 36 -5.10 -1.68 14.69
C TYR A 36 -6.59 -1.33 14.61
N THR A 37 -6.94 -0.11 14.18
CA THR A 37 -8.35 0.33 14.07
C THR A 37 -9.01 -0.13 12.77
N LEU A 38 -8.22 -0.49 11.77
CA LEU A 38 -8.70 -0.80 10.42
C LEU A 38 -9.65 -2.00 10.34
N PRO A 39 -9.45 -3.11 11.08
CA PRO A 39 -10.39 -4.23 11.04
C PRO A 39 -11.78 -3.84 11.50
N GLY A 40 -11.88 -3.04 12.57
CA GLY A 40 -13.15 -2.62 13.15
C GLY A 40 -13.85 -1.51 12.36
N LYS A 41 -13.12 -0.47 11.95
CA LYS A 41 -13.70 0.70 11.27
C LYS A 41 -13.90 0.51 9.77
N TYR A 42 -12.93 -0.11 9.10
CA TYR A 42 -12.88 -0.16 7.63
C TYR A 42 -13.00 -1.58 7.06
N GLY A 43 -12.96 -2.62 7.92
CA GLY A 43 -12.97 -4.02 7.50
C GLY A 43 -11.69 -4.41 6.75
N ILE A 44 -10.55 -3.79 7.08
CA ILE A 44 -9.25 -4.02 6.44
C ILE A 44 -8.31 -4.65 7.47
N GLY A 45 -7.65 -5.74 7.11
CA GLY A 45 -6.63 -6.40 7.94
C GLY A 45 -5.30 -6.49 7.22
N PHE A 46 -4.25 -6.80 7.99
CA PHE A 46 -2.88 -6.90 7.48
C PHE A 46 -2.25 -8.25 7.78
N THR A 47 -1.47 -8.74 6.82
CA THR A 47 -0.55 -9.86 7.01
C THR A 47 0.56 -9.74 5.96
N ASN A 48 1.68 -10.41 6.20
CA ASN A 48 2.76 -10.54 5.22
C ASN A 48 2.91 -12.00 4.77
N MET A 49 3.47 -12.20 3.59
CA MET A 49 3.83 -13.53 3.10
C MET A 49 5.01 -14.11 3.89
N VAL A 50 6.01 -13.28 4.21
CA VAL A 50 7.16 -13.68 5.04
C VAL A 50 7.16 -12.84 6.31
N GLU A 51 7.26 -13.50 7.46
CA GLU A 51 7.27 -12.87 8.79
C GLU A 51 8.61 -12.20 9.11
N ARG A 52 9.71 -12.76 8.60
CA ARG A 52 11.04 -12.21 8.81
C ARG A 52 11.15 -10.83 8.16
N THR A 53 11.63 -9.87 8.95
CA THR A 53 11.90 -8.53 8.48
C THR A 53 13.19 -8.50 7.67
N THR A 54 13.12 -7.97 6.46
CA THR A 54 14.29 -7.69 5.62
C THR A 54 14.31 -6.23 5.15
N PRO A 55 15.49 -5.66 4.86
CA PRO A 55 15.58 -4.31 4.26
C PRO A 55 14.82 -4.20 2.93
N GLY A 56 14.84 -5.27 2.12
CA GLY A 56 14.05 -5.38 0.90
C GLY A 56 13.49 -6.78 0.66
N SER A 57 12.48 -6.85 -0.21
CA SER A 57 11.90 -8.12 -0.66
C SER A 57 12.87 -8.98 -1.49
N LYS A 58 13.97 -8.40 -1.97
CA LYS A 58 15.03 -9.10 -2.72
C LYS A 58 15.93 -9.96 -1.82
N ASP A 59 15.91 -9.75 -0.52
CA ASP A 59 16.77 -10.45 0.46
C ASP A 59 16.12 -11.74 1.01
N LEU A 60 15.00 -12.14 0.42
CA LEU A 60 14.21 -13.31 0.81
C LEU A 60 14.50 -14.47 -0.14
N SER A 61 14.82 -15.63 0.42
CA SER A 61 15.08 -16.84 -0.35
C SER A 61 13.79 -17.46 -0.91
N SER A 62 13.91 -18.21 -2.01
CA SER A 62 12.77 -18.98 -2.55
C SER A 62 12.18 -19.98 -1.54
N LYS A 63 12.98 -20.47 -0.59
CA LYS A 63 12.51 -21.36 0.49
C LYS A 63 11.62 -20.61 1.49
N GLU A 64 12.02 -19.41 1.90
CA GLU A 64 11.21 -18.55 2.79
C GLU A 64 9.89 -18.16 2.14
N PHE A 65 9.91 -17.84 0.85
CA PHE A 65 8.69 -17.54 0.10
C PHE A 65 7.74 -18.74 0.01
N ARG A 66 8.26 -19.95 -0.20
CA ARG A 66 7.46 -21.18 -0.22
C ARG A 66 6.76 -21.43 1.10
N GLU A 67 7.53 -21.40 2.19
CA GLU A 67 6.97 -21.61 3.51
C GLU A 67 5.99 -20.50 3.90
N GLY A 68 6.36 -19.24 3.58
CA GLY A 68 5.51 -18.08 3.76
C GLY A 68 4.18 -18.17 3.00
N GLY A 69 4.21 -18.66 1.76
CA GLY A 69 3.01 -18.90 0.94
C GLY A 69 2.08 -19.92 1.58
N ARG A 70 2.63 -21.05 2.06
CA ARG A 70 1.85 -22.09 2.77
C ARG A 70 1.16 -21.52 4.02
N ILE A 71 1.91 -20.79 4.86
CA ILE A 71 1.37 -20.14 6.07
C ILE A 71 0.30 -19.11 5.70
N LEU A 72 0.53 -18.32 4.64
CA LEU A 72 -0.41 -17.32 4.17
C LEU A 72 -1.72 -17.95 3.72
N VAL A 73 -1.68 -19.04 2.95
CA VAL A 73 -2.89 -19.78 2.53
C VAL A 73 -3.66 -20.27 3.76
N GLN A 74 -2.99 -20.85 4.76
CA GLN A 74 -3.66 -21.30 5.99
C GLN A 74 -4.35 -20.16 6.73
N LYS A 75 -3.72 -18.98 6.82
CA LYS A 75 -4.34 -17.78 7.40
C LYS A 75 -5.57 -17.35 6.59
N LEU A 76 -5.47 -17.32 5.27
CA LEU A 76 -6.57 -16.92 4.40
C LEU A 76 -7.74 -17.92 4.43
N GLN A 77 -7.46 -19.22 4.53
CA GLN A 77 -8.47 -20.27 4.72
C GLN A 77 -9.17 -20.17 6.08
N LYS A 78 -8.44 -19.78 7.13
CA LYS A 78 -8.99 -19.58 8.46
C LYS A 78 -9.89 -18.34 8.56
N TYR A 79 -9.42 -17.20 8.04
CA TYR A 79 -10.11 -15.91 8.23
C TYR A 79 -11.06 -15.54 7.08
N GLN A 80 -10.92 -16.16 5.91
CA GLN A 80 -11.77 -16.00 4.72
C GLN A 80 -12.18 -14.56 4.42
N PRO A 81 -11.20 -13.63 4.25
CA PRO A 81 -11.54 -12.27 3.85
C PRO A 81 -12.21 -12.27 2.47
N LYS A 82 -13.08 -11.29 2.18
CA LYS A 82 -13.70 -11.21 0.85
C LYS A 82 -12.67 -11.07 -0.28
N ILE A 83 -11.57 -10.36 -0.01
CA ILE A 83 -10.52 -10.05 -0.99
C ILE A 83 -9.16 -10.18 -0.30
N ALA A 84 -8.25 -10.97 -0.86
CA ALA A 84 -6.83 -10.95 -0.58
C ALA A 84 -6.14 -9.96 -1.54
N ALA A 85 -5.82 -8.76 -1.04
CA ALA A 85 -5.17 -7.71 -1.81
C ALA A 85 -3.62 -7.81 -1.71
N PHE A 86 -2.99 -8.22 -2.79
CA PHE A 86 -1.54 -8.38 -2.92
C PHE A 86 -0.88 -7.03 -3.26
N ASN A 87 -0.10 -6.50 -2.32
CA ASN A 87 0.63 -5.24 -2.43
C ASN A 87 1.95 -5.42 -3.22
N GLY A 88 1.84 -5.66 -4.52
CA GLY A 88 2.94 -5.81 -5.47
C GLY A 88 2.81 -7.04 -6.37
N LYS A 89 3.20 -6.92 -7.65
CA LYS A 89 3.21 -8.07 -8.60
C LYS A 89 4.11 -9.21 -8.15
N CYS A 90 5.33 -8.88 -7.71
CA CYS A 90 6.33 -9.88 -7.32
C CYS A 90 5.80 -10.84 -6.25
N ILE A 91 5.03 -10.34 -5.26
CA ILE A 91 4.49 -11.20 -4.21
C ILE A 91 3.41 -12.14 -4.73
N TYR A 92 2.59 -11.67 -5.68
CA TYR A 92 1.56 -12.49 -6.29
C TYR A 92 2.13 -13.51 -7.29
N GLU A 93 3.17 -13.18 -8.05
CA GLU A 93 3.83 -14.14 -8.95
C GLU A 93 4.39 -15.34 -8.17
N ILE A 94 5.03 -15.05 -7.04
CA ILE A 94 5.53 -16.07 -6.12
C ILE A 94 4.36 -16.86 -5.55
N PHE A 95 3.34 -16.19 -5.00
CA PHE A 95 2.15 -16.84 -4.47
C PHE A 95 1.48 -17.76 -5.50
N SER A 96 1.26 -17.28 -6.72
CA SER A 96 0.63 -18.02 -7.80
C SER A 96 1.43 -19.26 -8.19
N LYS A 97 2.76 -19.15 -8.27
CA LYS A 97 3.62 -20.29 -8.57
C LYS A 97 3.56 -21.34 -7.47
N GLU A 98 3.64 -20.93 -6.21
CA GLU A 98 3.76 -21.87 -5.08
C GLU A 98 2.41 -22.46 -4.65
N VAL A 99 1.31 -21.71 -4.80
CA VAL A 99 -0.03 -22.11 -4.34
C VAL A 99 -0.86 -22.69 -5.48
N PHE A 100 -0.84 -22.08 -6.65
CA PHE A 100 -1.62 -22.55 -7.80
C PHE A 100 -0.80 -23.44 -8.74
N GLY A 101 0.52 -23.52 -8.58
CA GLY A 101 1.40 -24.20 -9.54
C GLY A 101 1.51 -23.45 -10.88
N VAL A 102 1.03 -22.20 -10.94
CA VAL A 102 0.92 -21.43 -12.19
C VAL A 102 1.97 -20.32 -12.21
N LYS A 103 2.90 -20.40 -13.16
CA LYS A 103 3.80 -19.29 -13.50
C LYS A 103 3.06 -18.33 -14.44
N VAL A 104 2.61 -17.21 -13.90
CA VAL A 104 1.93 -16.16 -14.69
C VAL A 104 2.95 -15.47 -15.61
N LYS A 105 2.69 -15.48 -16.92
CA LYS A 105 3.59 -14.86 -17.93
C LYS A 105 3.28 -13.38 -18.17
N ASN A 106 1.99 -13.03 -18.20
CA ASN A 106 1.51 -11.67 -18.43
C ASN A 106 0.62 -11.24 -17.25
N LEU A 107 1.23 -11.07 -16.07
CA LEU A 107 0.46 -10.69 -14.89
C LEU A 107 -0.04 -9.25 -15.04
N GLU A 108 -1.36 -9.10 -15.02
CA GLU A 108 -2.04 -7.81 -14.97
C GLU A 108 -2.38 -7.43 -13.52
N PHE A 109 -2.49 -6.12 -13.27
CA PHE A 109 -3.01 -5.63 -12.00
C PHE A 109 -4.53 -5.78 -11.96
N GLY A 110 -5.10 -5.73 -10.76
CA GLY A 110 -6.54 -5.86 -10.53
C GLY A 110 -6.95 -7.27 -10.13
N LEU A 111 -8.23 -7.58 -10.36
CA LEU A 111 -8.85 -8.85 -10.00
C LEU A 111 -8.23 -9.99 -10.82
N GLN A 112 -7.90 -11.08 -10.14
CA GLN A 112 -7.28 -12.25 -10.74
C GLN A 112 -8.33 -13.37 -10.94
N PRO A 113 -8.12 -14.27 -11.91
CA PRO A 113 -9.09 -15.33 -12.21
C PRO A 113 -9.11 -16.46 -11.18
N HIS A 114 -8.19 -16.47 -10.21
CA HIS A 114 -8.07 -17.51 -9.19
C HIS A 114 -8.54 -16.98 -7.82
N LYS A 115 -9.30 -17.81 -7.10
CA LYS A 115 -9.61 -17.63 -5.69
C LYS A 115 -8.58 -18.35 -4.82
N ILE A 116 -8.47 -17.97 -3.55
CA ILE A 116 -7.65 -18.72 -2.59
C ILE A 116 -8.23 -20.14 -2.45
N PRO A 117 -7.39 -21.20 -2.47
CA PRO A 117 -7.87 -22.58 -2.45
C PRO A 117 -8.82 -22.85 -1.28
N ASP A 118 -9.90 -23.58 -1.55
CA ASP A 118 -10.93 -23.97 -0.58
C ASP A 118 -11.69 -22.78 0.04
N THR A 119 -11.70 -21.62 -0.61
CA THR A 119 -12.44 -20.43 -0.14
C THR A 119 -13.08 -19.64 -1.29
N GLU A 120 -13.96 -18.71 -0.92
CA GLU A 120 -14.50 -17.69 -1.83
C GLU A 120 -13.65 -16.41 -1.90
N THR A 121 -12.48 -16.39 -1.25
CA THR A 121 -11.60 -15.22 -1.19
C THR A 121 -11.03 -14.90 -2.57
N LEU A 122 -11.35 -13.71 -3.09
CA LEU A 122 -10.80 -13.24 -4.37
C LEU A 122 -9.33 -12.82 -4.24
N CYS A 123 -8.54 -13.00 -5.29
CA CYS A 123 -7.19 -12.43 -5.37
C CYS A 123 -7.21 -11.09 -6.14
N TYR A 124 -6.64 -10.03 -5.56
CA TYR A 124 -6.52 -8.72 -6.22
C TYR A 124 -5.08 -8.21 -6.15
N VAL A 125 -4.51 -7.73 -7.25
CA VAL A 125 -3.09 -7.35 -7.33
C VAL A 125 -2.94 -5.85 -7.55
N MET A 126 -2.14 -5.19 -6.73
CA MET A 126 -1.83 -3.76 -6.85
C MET A 126 -0.34 -3.52 -7.07
N PRO A 127 0.07 -2.35 -7.59
CA PRO A 127 1.46 -1.91 -7.51
C PRO A 127 1.95 -1.91 -6.07
N SER A 128 3.25 -2.13 -5.88
CA SER A 128 3.82 -2.04 -4.55
C SER A 128 3.70 -0.60 -4.04
N SER A 129 3.13 -0.43 -2.86
CA SER A 129 3.03 0.83 -2.12
C SER A 129 4.37 1.48 -1.81
N SER A 130 5.47 0.73 -1.78
CA SER A 130 6.82 1.25 -1.58
C SER A 130 7.19 2.31 -2.63
N ALA A 131 7.79 3.44 -2.23
CA ALA A 131 8.35 4.42 -3.16
C ALA A 131 9.49 3.86 -4.01
N ARG A 132 10.06 2.70 -3.65
CA ARG A 132 11.04 1.98 -4.49
C ARG A 132 10.42 1.37 -5.75
N CYS A 133 9.10 1.42 -5.91
CA CYS A 133 8.43 0.94 -7.12
C CYS A 133 8.68 1.90 -8.28
N ALA A 134 9.73 1.62 -9.07
CA ALA A 134 10.16 2.49 -10.17
C ALA A 134 9.10 2.67 -11.26
N GLN A 135 8.21 1.68 -11.46
CA GLN A 135 7.13 1.74 -12.45
C GLN A 135 6.00 2.68 -12.03
N PHE A 136 5.85 2.99 -10.74
CA PHE A 136 4.79 3.85 -10.21
C PHE A 136 5.41 4.81 -9.18
N PRO A 137 6.03 5.91 -9.65
CA PRO A 137 6.90 6.74 -8.82
C PRO A 137 6.18 7.48 -7.69
N ARG A 138 4.89 7.85 -7.86
CA ARG A 138 4.13 8.66 -6.90
C ARG A 138 2.94 7.89 -6.32
N ALA A 139 2.36 8.40 -5.24
CA ALA A 139 1.14 7.82 -4.66
C ALA A 139 -0.05 7.89 -5.63
N GLN A 140 -0.17 9.01 -6.35
CA GLN A 140 -1.24 9.21 -7.31
C GLN A 140 -1.13 8.26 -8.53
N ASP A 141 0.07 7.76 -8.87
CA ASP A 141 0.22 6.78 -9.97
C ASP A 141 -0.37 5.41 -9.57
N LYS A 142 -0.60 5.19 -8.27
CA LYS A 142 -1.08 3.92 -7.70
C LYS A 142 -2.55 3.98 -7.26
N VAL A 143 -3.10 5.17 -7.04
CA VAL A 143 -4.42 5.36 -6.41
C VAL A 143 -5.54 4.71 -7.21
N HIS A 144 -5.40 4.64 -8.54
CA HIS A 144 -6.34 3.95 -9.44
C HIS A 144 -6.70 2.54 -8.96
N TYR A 145 -5.70 1.76 -8.55
CA TYR A 145 -5.92 0.38 -8.10
C TYR A 145 -6.60 0.30 -6.73
N TYR A 146 -6.42 1.32 -5.89
CA TYR A 146 -7.13 1.43 -4.61
C TYR A 146 -8.60 1.82 -4.83
N ILE A 147 -8.87 2.70 -5.80
CA ILE A 147 -10.24 3.05 -6.22
C ILE A 147 -10.95 1.81 -6.79
N LYS A 148 -10.30 1.06 -7.67
CA LYS A 148 -10.86 -0.18 -8.21
C LYS A 148 -11.04 -1.28 -7.16
N LEU A 149 -10.19 -1.33 -6.15
CA LEU A 149 -10.39 -2.20 -4.99
C LEU A 149 -11.62 -1.79 -4.16
N LYS A 150 -11.84 -0.48 -3.95
CA LYS A 150 -13.04 0.04 -3.31
C LYS A 150 -14.30 -0.35 -4.11
N ASP A 151 -14.30 -0.10 -5.41
CA ASP A 151 -15.41 -0.45 -6.31
C ASP A 151 -15.78 -1.94 -6.20
N LEU A 152 -14.77 -2.82 -6.21
CA LEU A 152 -14.95 -4.26 -6.06
C LEU A 152 -15.54 -4.62 -4.69
N ARG A 153 -15.03 -4.02 -3.60
CA ARG A 153 -15.56 -4.25 -2.26
C ARG A 153 -17.01 -3.84 -2.15
N ASP A 154 -17.36 -2.67 -2.68
CA ASP A 154 -18.71 -2.11 -2.59
C ASP A 154 -19.69 -2.98 -3.38
N GLN A 155 -19.28 -3.46 -4.55
CA GLN A 155 -20.02 -4.46 -5.32
C GLN A 155 -20.25 -5.76 -4.52
N LEU A 156 -19.22 -6.28 -3.83
CA LEU A 156 -19.36 -7.49 -2.99
C LEU A 156 -20.16 -7.27 -1.70
N LYS A 157 -20.41 -6.02 -1.30
CA LYS A 157 -21.27 -5.66 -0.18
C LYS A 157 -22.71 -5.33 -0.62
N GLY A 158 -22.95 -5.18 -1.92
CA GLY A 158 -24.24 -4.71 -2.43
C GLY A 158 -24.50 -3.24 -2.12
N THR A 159 -23.46 -2.45 -1.86
CA THR A 159 -23.59 -1.01 -1.61
C THR A 159 -23.89 -0.30 -2.92
N GLU A 160 -24.89 0.60 -2.92
CA GLU A 160 -25.15 1.46 -4.08
C GLU A 160 -23.96 2.37 -4.35
N ARG A 161 -23.44 2.31 -5.57
CA ARG A 161 -22.36 3.18 -6.04
C ARG A 161 -22.99 4.41 -6.67
N ASN A 162 -22.54 5.60 -6.28
CA ASN A 162 -22.78 6.79 -7.07
C ASN A 162 -22.01 6.62 -8.40
N THR A 163 -22.74 6.59 -9.51
CA THR A 163 -22.19 6.34 -10.85
C THR A 163 -21.89 7.61 -11.63
N ASP A 164 -22.10 8.80 -11.04
CA ASP A 164 -21.99 10.10 -11.73
C ASP A 164 -20.56 10.37 -12.20
N VAL A 165 -19.57 9.96 -11.41
CA VAL A 165 -18.14 10.06 -11.77
C VAL A 165 -17.46 8.72 -11.49
N GLN A 166 -16.93 8.10 -12.54
CA GLN A 166 -16.22 6.83 -12.44
C GLN A 166 -14.83 6.95 -13.08
N GLU A 167 -13.80 6.65 -12.29
CA GLU A 167 -12.45 6.54 -12.82
C GLU A 167 -12.33 5.24 -13.63
N VAL A 168 -12.27 5.33 -14.95
CA VAL A 168 -12.20 4.17 -15.85
C VAL A 168 -10.77 3.73 -16.15
N GLN A 169 -9.88 4.69 -16.43
CA GLN A 169 -8.50 4.45 -16.81
C GLN A 169 -7.62 5.58 -16.27
N TYR A 170 -6.39 5.24 -15.92
CA TYR A 170 -5.35 6.18 -15.52
C TYR A 170 -4.08 5.91 -16.35
N THR A 171 -3.51 6.97 -16.92
CA THR A 171 -2.25 6.93 -17.68
C THR A 171 -1.37 8.11 -17.29
N PHE A 172 -0.06 7.95 -17.37
CA PHE A 172 0.91 8.98 -17.02
C PHE A 172 2.22 8.79 -17.78
N ASP A 173 2.99 9.87 -17.89
CA ASP A 173 4.36 9.81 -18.40
C ASP A 173 5.32 9.42 -17.27
N LEU A 174 6.08 8.34 -17.48
CA LEU A 174 6.96 7.79 -16.45
C LEU A 174 8.13 8.71 -16.10
N GLN A 175 8.71 9.40 -17.09
CA GLN A 175 9.87 10.26 -16.87
C GLN A 175 9.45 11.48 -16.06
N LEU A 176 8.35 12.13 -16.46
CA LEU A 176 7.80 13.27 -15.73
C LEU A 176 7.37 12.87 -14.31
N ALA A 177 6.76 11.69 -14.13
CA ALA A 177 6.40 11.20 -12.81
C ALA A 177 7.61 10.96 -11.89
N GLN A 178 8.72 10.45 -12.44
CA GLN A 178 9.96 10.26 -11.69
C GLN A 178 10.61 11.59 -11.29
N GLU A 179 10.61 12.59 -12.19
CA GLU A 179 11.11 13.93 -11.89
C GLU A 179 10.27 14.63 -10.82
N ASP A 180 8.95 14.55 -10.94
CA ASP A 180 8.00 15.09 -9.96
C ASP A 180 8.17 14.43 -8.59
N ALA A 181 8.32 13.10 -8.54
CA ALA A 181 8.60 12.38 -7.30
C ALA A 181 9.89 12.87 -6.62
N LYS A 182 10.97 13.10 -7.38
CA LYS A 182 12.23 13.65 -6.84
C LYS A 182 12.03 15.04 -6.24
N LYS A 183 11.30 15.92 -6.93
CA LYS A 183 10.99 17.27 -6.45
C LYS A 183 10.15 17.24 -5.17
N MET A 184 9.20 16.30 -5.06
CA MET A 184 8.40 16.12 -3.85
C MET A 184 9.22 15.63 -2.67
N VAL A 185 10.13 14.67 -2.89
CA VAL A 185 11.02 14.16 -1.83
C VAL A 185 11.91 15.27 -1.27
N VAL A 186 12.49 16.11 -2.13
CA VAL A 186 13.30 17.26 -1.67
C VAL A 186 12.48 18.22 -0.80
N LYS A 187 11.23 18.50 -1.20
CA LYS A 187 10.33 19.37 -0.42
C LYS A 187 9.86 18.74 0.89
N GLU A 188 9.62 17.43 0.92
CA GLU A 188 9.24 16.69 2.14
C GLU A 188 10.43 16.54 3.10
N GLU A 189 11.67 16.45 2.60
CA GLU A 189 12.88 16.53 3.43
C GLU A 189 13.12 17.94 4.00
N GLU A 190 12.75 18.99 3.26
CA GLU A 190 12.79 20.38 3.74
C GLU A 190 11.70 20.70 4.78
N TYR A 191 10.55 20.01 4.74
CA TYR A 191 9.43 20.24 5.66
C TYR A 191 9.27 19.07 6.64
N ASP A 192 9.94 19.18 7.79
CA ASP A 192 9.75 18.29 8.95
C ASP A 192 8.93 18.99 10.06
N PRO A 193 7.60 18.90 10.08
CA PRO A 193 6.78 19.38 11.20
C PRO A 193 6.97 18.54 12.48
N GLY A 194 7.59 17.36 12.37
CA GLY A 194 8.02 16.55 13.51
C GLY A 194 9.28 17.10 14.19
N TYR A 195 10.12 17.86 13.48
CA TYR A 195 11.26 18.57 14.05
C TYR A 195 10.81 19.66 15.03
N GLU A 196 9.80 20.46 14.66
CA GLU A 196 9.17 21.46 15.52
C GLU A 196 8.41 20.83 16.70
N ALA A 197 7.69 19.72 16.46
CA ALA A 197 6.94 19.01 17.50
C ALA A 197 7.81 18.20 18.47
N ALA A 198 9.00 17.74 18.05
CA ALA A 198 9.93 16.97 18.87
C ALA A 198 10.96 17.84 19.62
N PHE A 199 11.24 19.06 19.14
CA PHE A 199 12.28 19.93 19.73
C PHE A 199 11.80 21.30 20.21
N GLY A 200 10.51 21.62 20.12
CA GLY A 200 9.87 22.71 20.85
C GLY A 200 10.51 24.09 20.65
N GLY A 201 10.01 24.85 19.66
CA GLY A 201 10.02 26.32 19.65
C GLY A 201 11.29 27.00 20.17
N ALA A 202 12.45 26.72 19.56
CA ALA A 202 13.71 27.35 19.95
C ALA A 202 14.23 28.32 18.88
N TYR A 203 13.37 29.07 18.19
CA TYR A 203 13.77 30.32 17.51
C TYR A 203 12.59 31.30 17.46
N SER A 204 12.13 31.71 18.65
CA SER A 204 11.51 33.03 18.80
C SER A 204 12.44 33.89 19.63
N GLU A 205 13.47 34.47 19.00
CA GLU A 205 14.11 35.72 19.43
C GLU A 205 15.18 36.15 18.42
N ASN A 206 14.80 37.05 17.52
CA ASN A 206 15.47 38.34 17.30
C ASN A 206 14.90 39.00 16.04
N ARG A 207 13.77 39.69 16.20
CA ARG A 207 13.53 40.90 15.40
C ARG A 207 14.53 41.95 15.87
N CYS A 208 15.73 41.92 15.32
CA CYS A 208 16.61 43.08 15.41
C CYS A 208 16.10 44.10 14.39
N GLN A 209 15.32 45.05 14.90
CA GLN A 209 15.13 46.35 14.28
C GLN A 209 16.49 47.06 14.22
N THR A 210 16.93 47.42 13.03
CA THR A 210 17.90 48.52 12.85
C THR A 210 17.62 49.21 11.52
N GLU A 211 16.77 50.22 11.55
CA GLU A 211 17.02 51.50 10.87
C GLU A 211 16.93 52.58 11.95
N PRO A 212 17.84 53.56 11.91
CA PRO A 212 17.52 54.79 11.17
C PRO A 212 18.61 55.27 10.21
#